data_AF-A0A2D8Z776-F1
#
_entry.id   AF-A0A2D8Z776-F1
#
_cell.length_a   1.000
_cell.length_b   1.000
_cell.length_c   1.000
_cell.angle_alpha   90.00
_cell.angle_beta   90.00
_cell.angle_gamma   90.00
#
_symmetry.space_group_name_H-M   'P 1'
#
loop_
_entity.id
_entity.type
_entity.pdbx_description
1 polymer ?
#
loop_
_entity_poly.entity_id
_entity_poly.type
_entity_poly.pdbx_seq_one_letter_code
_entity_poly.pdbx_strand_id
1 'polypeptide(L)'
;RVVIATMDIEAINADRDQLIERISDGVEGELRKVGLRLINVNIQDITDESGYLDALGKEAASRATNEAKIQVAQRERDGNIGEADAQREQRVQVSAAQAAAVEGENLAKVKVAESDAARREREAEAERLASAAEKVKAAQALEEAYASEKTAEDARSQREKATQYANVVVPAEIEKAKIETLAEADAEKIRRLKKGEADGIQSLMEAEAKGTLAALQAKAQGFGEIVTSAGGAADDATLLLVTEQLPQLIEEQVKAISNLKIDKVTVWDSGKGDGGKNDTANFMSGLVGALPPLHDLTKNVGIELPEFLGKLSDDPAGAAKLIEKAKSVTPQQPQSSTDNGQQS
;
A
#
# COMPACT_ATOMS: atom_id res chain seq x y z
N ARG A 1 60.37 -49.97 144.78
CA ARG A 1 61.68 -49.94 144.07
C ARG A 1 61.99 -51.26 143.38
N VAL A 2 61.97 -52.40 144.07
CA VAL A 2 62.26 -53.73 143.48
C VAL A 2 61.36 -54.07 142.28
N VAL A 3 60.06 -53.78 142.38
CA VAL A 3 59.08 -54.02 141.30
C VAL A 3 59.30 -53.11 140.09
N ILE A 4 59.81 -51.90 140.28
CA ILE A 4 60.01 -50.90 139.21
C ILE A 4 61.24 -51.28 138.36
N ALA A 5 62.20 -52.01 138.92
CA ALA A 5 63.44 -52.40 138.24
C ALA A 5 63.28 -53.56 137.25
N THR A 6 62.11 -54.22 137.19
CA THR A 6 61.85 -55.38 136.33
C THR A 6 60.98 -55.06 135.12
N MET A 7 60.68 -53.78 134.87
CA MET A 7 59.84 -53.32 133.77
C MET A 7 60.56 -52.25 132.94
N ASP A 8 60.27 -52.23 131.64
CA ASP A 8 60.73 -51.18 130.72
C ASP A 8 59.94 -49.88 130.95
N ILE A 9 60.62 -48.75 130.76
CA ILE A 9 60.07 -47.41 131.03
C ILE A 9 58.87 -47.08 130.11
N GLU A 10 58.84 -47.65 128.90
CA GLU A 10 57.74 -47.52 127.95
C GLU A 10 56.49 -48.29 128.42
N ALA A 11 56.67 -49.51 128.95
CA ALA A 11 55.58 -50.33 129.46
C ALA A 11 54.96 -49.70 130.73
N ILE A 12 55.80 -49.11 131.59
CA ILE A 12 55.38 -48.35 132.77
C ILE A 12 54.48 -47.16 132.40
N ASN A 13 54.70 -46.52 131.25
CA ASN A 13 53.91 -45.37 130.79
C ASN A 13 52.69 -45.77 129.94
N ALA A 14 52.78 -46.87 129.17
CA ALA A 14 51.72 -47.32 128.28
C ALA A 14 50.59 -48.08 129.00
N ASP A 15 50.89 -48.82 130.08
CA ASP A 15 49.92 -49.62 130.82
C ASP A 15 50.07 -49.43 132.35
N ARG A 16 49.23 -48.54 132.89
CA ARG A 16 49.24 -48.20 134.32
C ARG A 16 48.63 -49.29 135.19
N ASP A 17 47.71 -50.06 134.66
CA ASP A 17 47.00 -51.09 135.42
C ASP A 17 47.95 -52.26 135.72
N GLN A 18 48.78 -52.64 134.74
CA GLN A 18 49.80 -53.67 134.90
C GLN A 18 50.86 -53.29 135.96
N LEU A 19 51.21 -52.01 136.07
CA LEU A 19 52.16 -51.52 137.07
C LEU A 19 51.57 -51.59 138.49
N ILE A 20 50.30 -51.21 138.67
CA ILE A 20 49.61 -51.24 139.97
C ILE A 20 49.54 -52.68 140.50
N GLU A 21 49.21 -53.64 139.64
CA GLU A 21 49.12 -55.07 139.99
C GLU A 21 50.45 -55.57 140.56
N ARG A 22 51.55 -55.36 139.84
CA ARG A 22 52.88 -55.82 140.31
C ARG A 22 53.35 -55.13 141.58
N ILE A 23 53.01 -53.84 141.77
CA ILE A 23 53.35 -53.11 143.00
C ILE A 23 52.55 -53.67 144.18
N SER A 24 51.27 -53.96 143.98
CA SER A 24 50.41 -54.56 145.00
C SER A 24 50.99 -55.90 145.47
N ASP A 25 51.28 -56.81 144.53
CA ASP A 25 51.80 -58.14 144.85
C ASP A 25 53.12 -58.10 145.62
N GLY A 26 54.05 -57.24 145.19
CA GLY A 26 55.36 -57.12 145.82
C GLY A 26 55.32 -56.48 147.22
N VAL A 27 54.43 -55.51 147.44
CA VAL A 27 54.32 -54.78 148.72
C VAL A 27 53.44 -55.53 149.71
N GLU A 28 52.40 -56.21 149.25
CA GLU A 28 51.51 -57.03 150.09
C GLU A 28 52.26 -58.16 150.79
N GLY A 29 53.20 -58.81 150.08
CA GLY A 29 54.07 -59.84 150.65
C GLY A 29 54.94 -59.35 151.81
N GLU A 30 55.42 -58.11 151.77
CA GLU A 30 56.25 -57.51 152.83
C GLU A 30 55.42 -56.96 153.99
N LEU A 31 54.29 -56.28 153.71
CA LEU A 31 53.39 -55.76 154.75
C LEU A 31 52.77 -56.86 155.60
N ARG A 32 52.49 -58.03 155.00
CA ARG A 32 51.92 -59.19 155.71
C ARG A 32 52.86 -59.74 156.80
N LYS A 33 54.18 -59.66 156.63
CA LYS A 33 55.16 -60.09 157.65
C LYS A 33 55.11 -59.22 158.91
N VAL A 34 54.62 -57.99 158.79
CA VAL A 34 54.48 -57.00 159.86
C VAL A 34 53.03 -56.89 160.35
N GLY A 35 52.11 -57.71 159.82
CA GLY A 35 50.70 -57.77 160.23
C GLY A 35 49.78 -56.71 159.62
N LEU A 36 50.24 -55.97 158.60
CA LEU A 36 49.47 -54.96 157.89
C LEU A 36 48.89 -55.52 156.58
N ARG A 37 47.74 -55.00 156.12
CA ARG A 37 47.11 -55.35 154.83
C ARG A 37 46.98 -54.11 153.93
N LEU A 38 47.29 -54.30 152.65
CA LEU A 38 47.14 -53.28 151.62
C LEU A 38 45.69 -53.27 151.13
N ILE A 39 45.06 -52.10 151.03
CA ILE A 39 43.65 -51.97 150.58
C ILE A 39 43.59 -51.39 149.18
N ASN A 40 44.37 -50.36 148.90
CA ASN A 40 44.44 -49.72 147.59
C ASN A 40 45.82 -49.07 147.40
N VAL A 41 46.33 -49.14 146.18
CA VAL A 41 47.51 -48.39 145.72
C VAL A 41 47.06 -47.54 144.55
N ASN A 42 47.24 -46.23 144.68
CA ASN A 42 47.05 -45.30 143.56
C ASN A 42 48.40 -44.70 143.17
N ILE A 43 48.62 -44.57 141.87
CA ILE A 43 49.78 -43.89 141.31
C ILE A 43 49.38 -42.45 141.05
N GLN A 44 50.06 -41.50 141.67
CA GLN A 44 49.80 -40.08 141.45
C GLN A 44 50.51 -39.63 140.16
N ASP A 45 51.84 -39.53 140.20
CA ASP A 45 52.64 -39.08 139.06
C ASP A 45 53.84 -40.02 138.81
N ILE A 46 54.18 -40.19 137.53
CA ILE A 46 55.38 -40.90 137.10
C ILE A 46 56.31 -39.85 136.50
N THR A 47 57.46 -39.65 137.13
CA THR A 47 58.47 -38.68 136.70
C THR A 47 59.81 -39.36 136.56
N ASP A 48 60.61 -38.85 135.62
CA ASP A 48 61.96 -39.33 135.36
C ASP A 48 62.95 -38.17 135.52
N GLU A 49 64.09 -38.43 136.15
CA GLU A 49 65.17 -37.45 136.34
C GLU A 49 65.90 -37.12 135.03
N SER A 50 65.86 -38.03 134.04
CA SER A 50 66.52 -37.84 132.74
C SER A 50 65.70 -37.09 131.70
N GLY A 51 64.39 -36.88 131.96
CA GLY A 51 63.47 -36.18 131.04
C GLY A 51 63.07 -36.99 129.79
N TYR A 52 63.34 -38.30 129.75
CA TYR A 52 63.06 -39.16 128.59
C TYR A 52 61.56 -39.27 128.27
N LEU A 53 60.72 -39.38 129.31
CA LEU A 53 59.26 -39.50 129.14
C LEU A 53 58.62 -38.25 128.54
N ASP A 54 59.10 -37.06 128.91
CA ASP A 54 58.64 -35.80 128.33
C ASP A 54 59.04 -35.67 126.86
N ALA A 55 60.23 -36.15 126.49
CA ALA A 55 60.70 -36.18 125.11
C ALA A 55 59.88 -37.16 124.26
N LEU A 56 59.59 -38.35 124.79
CA LEU A 56 58.75 -39.36 124.12
C LEU A 56 57.31 -38.85 123.89
N GLY A 57 56.72 -38.17 124.88
CA GLY A 57 55.41 -37.54 124.75
C GLY A 57 55.39 -36.41 123.71
N LYS A 58 56.42 -35.55 123.70
CA LYS A 58 56.56 -34.49 122.68
C LYS A 58 56.75 -35.05 121.27
N GLU A 59 57.49 -36.15 121.11
CA GLU A 59 57.69 -36.81 119.83
C GLU A 59 56.39 -37.45 119.34
N ALA A 60 55.69 -38.21 120.18
CA ALA A 60 54.42 -38.84 119.83
C ALA A 60 53.36 -37.80 119.45
N ALA A 61 53.25 -36.70 120.20
CA ALA A 61 52.35 -35.60 119.89
C ALA A 61 52.71 -34.90 118.57
N SER A 62 54.01 -34.69 118.29
CA SER A 62 54.48 -34.08 117.04
C SER A 62 54.23 -35.00 115.84
N ARG A 63 54.46 -36.30 115.98
CA ARG A 63 54.16 -37.32 114.96
C ARG A 63 52.65 -37.35 114.66
N ALA A 64 51.80 -37.42 115.68
CA ALA A 64 50.35 -37.38 115.51
C ALA A 64 49.86 -36.09 114.83
N THR A 65 50.44 -34.94 115.21
CA THR A 65 50.11 -33.65 114.61
C THR A 65 50.54 -33.57 113.13
N ASN A 66 51.73 -34.08 112.80
CA ASN A 66 52.20 -34.10 111.42
C ASN A 66 51.41 -35.09 110.56
N GLU A 67 51.07 -36.27 111.09
CA GLU A 67 50.24 -37.24 110.40
C GLU A 67 48.84 -36.66 110.10
N ALA A 68 48.23 -35.98 111.09
CA ALA A 68 46.95 -35.29 110.89
C ALA A 68 47.07 -34.17 109.83
N LYS A 69 48.15 -33.39 109.84
CA LYS A 69 48.41 -32.36 108.81
C LYS A 69 48.57 -32.97 107.43
N ILE A 70 49.28 -34.09 107.29
CA ILE A 70 49.45 -34.79 106.01
C ILE A 70 48.09 -35.26 105.50
N GLN A 71 47.27 -35.87 106.35
CA GLN A 71 45.94 -36.33 105.94
C GLN A 71 45.02 -35.17 105.55
N VAL A 72 45.01 -34.08 106.30
CA VAL A 72 44.22 -32.89 105.96
C VAL A 72 44.68 -32.33 104.61
N ALA A 73 45.98 -32.18 104.39
CA ALA A 73 46.53 -31.67 103.12
C ALA A 73 46.24 -32.61 101.94
N GLN A 74 46.23 -33.93 102.15
CA GLN A 74 45.85 -34.90 101.13
C GLN A 74 44.36 -34.78 100.78
N ARG A 75 43.47 -34.70 101.78
CA ARG A 75 42.03 -34.52 101.56
C ARG A 75 41.70 -33.19 100.88
N GLU A 76 42.40 -32.12 101.26
CA GLU A 76 42.24 -30.81 100.63
C GLU A 76 42.72 -30.83 99.17
N ARG A 77 43.86 -31.48 98.89
CA ARG A 77 44.34 -31.69 97.52
C ARG A 77 43.33 -32.48 96.69
N ASP A 78 42.84 -33.60 97.19
CA ASP A 78 41.88 -34.45 96.48
C ASP A 78 40.56 -33.71 96.24
N GLY A 79 40.09 -32.92 97.22
CA GLY A 79 38.93 -32.04 97.09
C GLY A 79 39.12 -30.99 96.00
N ASN A 80 40.25 -30.30 95.99
CA ASN A 80 40.58 -29.28 94.98
C ASN A 80 40.73 -29.88 93.58
N ILE A 81 41.31 -31.07 93.46
CA ILE A 81 41.39 -31.79 92.17
C ILE A 81 39.99 -32.17 91.70
N GLY A 82 39.16 -32.75 92.58
CA GLY A 82 37.78 -33.11 92.26
C GLY A 82 36.94 -31.92 91.84
N GLU A 83 37.09 -30.77 92.51
CA GLU A 83 36.42 -29.52 92.13
C GLU A 83 36.90 -29.02 90.76
N ALA A 84 38.21 -29.00 90.51
CA ALA A 84 38.78 -28.54 89.25
C ALA A 84 38.35 -29.45 88.08
N ASP A 85 38.31 -30.77 88.28
CA ASP A 85 37.85 -31.73 87.29
C ASP A 85 36.36 -31.57 87.00
N ALA A 86 35.52 -31.43 88.04
CA ALA A 86 34.09 -31.18 87.87
C ALA A 86 33.81 -29.87 87.13
N GLN A 87 34.52 -28.79 87.47
CA GLN A 87 34.42 -27.52 86.74
C GLN A 87 34.88 -27.64 85.29
N ARG A 88 35.98 -28.35 85.03
CA ARG A 88 36.45 -28.60 83.66
C ARG A 88 35.40 -29.36 82.86
N GLU A 89 34.87 -30.44 83.42
CA GLU A 89 33.87 -31.27 82.75
C GLU A 89 32.59 -30.50 82.49
N GLN A 90 32.08 -29.75 83.47
CA GLN A 90 30.94 -28.86 83.29
C GLN A 90 31.18 -27.89 82.13
N ARG A 91 32.33 -27.20 82.09
CA ARG A 91 32.64 -26.25 81.01
C ARG A 91 32.66 -26.94 79.64
N VAL A 92 33.31 -28.10 79.54
CA VAL A 92 33.38 -28.87 78.28
C VAL A 92 32.00 -29.29 77.81
N GLN A 93 31.17 -29.87 78.69
CA GLN A 93 29.83 -30.33 78.33
C GLN A 93 28.91 -29.16 77.96
N VAL A 94 28.93 -28.05 78.71
CA VAL A 94 28.15 -26.85 78.40
C VAL A 94 28.58 -26.26 77.06
N SER A 95 29.89 -26.12 76.81
CA SER A 95 30.38 -25.61 75.52
C SER A 95 30.03 -26.53 74.36
N ALA A 96 30.09 -27.85 74.53
CA ALA A 96 29.69 -28.81 73.50
C ALA A 96 28.19 -28.72 73.18
N ALA A 97 27.34 -28.65 74.22
CA ALA A 97 25.90 -28.48 74.04
C ALA A 97 25.56 -27.16 73.34
N GLN A 98 26.25 -26.07 73.71
CA GLN A 98 26.05 -24.76 73.08
C GLN A 98 26.52 -24.75 71.62
N ALA A 99 27.64 -25.41 71.31
CA ALA A 99 28.10 -25.57 69.92
C ALA A 99 27.09 -26.32 69.07
N ALA A 100 26.55 -27.45 69.58
CA ALA A 100 25.52 -28.23 68.88
C ALA A 100 24.22 -27.43 68.68
N ALA A 101 23.83 -26.62 69.67
CA ALA A 101 22.66 -25.74 69.56
C ALA A 101 22.85 -24.69 68.45
N VAL A 102 24.01 -24.03 68.42
CA VAL A 102 24.35 -23.03 67.38
C VAL A 102 24.41 -23.67 65.99
N GLU A 103 24.97 -24.88 65.87
CA GLU A 103 24.97 -25.63 64.62
C GLU A 103 23.56 -25.94 64.14
N GLY A 104 22.68 -26.40 65.04
CA GLY A 104 21.26 -26.63 64.75
C GLY A 104 20.52 -25.36 64.32
N GLU A 105 20.76 -24.22 64.98
CA GLU A 105 20.21 -22.93 64.59
C GLU A 105 20.69 -22.49 63.20
N ASN A 106 21.97 -22.68 62.89
CA ASN A 106 22.52 -22.34 61.59
C ASN A 106 21.92 -23.22 60.49
N LEU A 107 21.82 -24.53 60.70
CA LEU A 107 21.15 -25.44 59.77
C LEU A 107 19.69 -25.06 59.55
N ALA A 108 18.97 -24.68 60.60
CA ALA A 108 17.60 -24.19 60.48
C ALA A 108 17.54 -22.89 59.66
N LYS A 109 18.43 -21.93 59.91
CA LYS A 109 18.54 -20.69 59.12
C LYS A 109 18.86 -20.94 57.66
N VAL A 110 19.78 -21.86 57.36
CA VAL A 110 20.09 -22.28 55.98
C VAL A 110 18.84 -22.85 55.31
N LYS A 111 18.14 -23.78 55.97
CA LYS A 111 16.92 -24.40 55.42
C LYS A 111 15.80 -23.39 55.18
N VAL A 112 15.64 -22.41 56.07
CA VAL A 112 14.70 -21.29 55.88
C VAL A 112 15.11 -20.45 54.67
N ALA A 113 16.38 -20.07 54.55
CA ALA A 113 16.89 -19.28 53.43
C ALA A 113 16.74 -20.02 52.09
N GLU A 114 17.02 -21.32 52.04
CA GLU A 114 16.80 -22.17 50.87
C GLU A 114 15.32 -22.24 50.49
N SER A 115 14.44 -22.43 51.48
CA SER A 115 12.99 -22.47 51.26
C SER A 115 12.45 -21.14 50.73
N ASP A 116 12.93 -20.02 51.28
CA ASP A 116 12.57 -18.68 50.82
C ASP A 116 13.12 -18.38 49.42
N ALA A 117 14.34 -18.82 49.11
CA ALA A 117 14.92 -18.69 47.77
C ALA A 117 14.08 -19.47 46.75
N ALA A 118 13.76 -20.74 47.03
CA ALA A 118 12.92 -21.57 46.17
C ALA A 118 11.50 -20.99 46.01
N ARG A 119 10.92 -20.42 47.07
CA ARG A 119 9.63 -19.72 47.00
C ARG A 119 9.71 -18.52 46.07
N ARG A 120 10.71 -17.64 46.23
CA ARG A 120 10.89 -16.47 45.36
C ARG A 120 11.14 -16.85 43.90
N GLU A 121 11.90 -17.90 43.64
CA GLU A 121 12.16 -18.39 42.28
C GLU A 121 10.85 -18.80 41.60
N ARG A 122 10.02 -19.60 42.28
CA ARG A 122 8.71 -20.02 41.77
C ARG A 122 7.74 -18.86 41.61
N GLU A 123 7.73 -17.90 42.54
CA GLU A 123 6.92 -16.69 42.44
C GLU A 123 7.33 -15.84 41.21
N ALA A 124 8.63 -15.61 41.02
CA ALA A 124 9.14 -14.87 39.88
C ALA A 124 8.85 -15.57 38.54
N GLU A 125 8.97 -16.91 38.48
CA GLU A 125 8.62 -17.68 37.29
C GLU A 125 7.11 -17.61 37.00
N ALA A 126 6.27 -17.74 38.02
CA ALA A 126 4.82 -17.61 37.90
C ALA A 126 4.42 -16.21 37.41
N GLU A 127 5.02 -15.15 37.96
CA GLU A 127 4.80 -13.76 37.54
C GLU A 127 5.27 -13.52 36.11
N ARG A 128 6.42 -14.10 35.71
CA ARG A 128 6.91 -14.05 34.33
C ARG A 128 5.93 -14.73 33.37
N LEU A 129 5.40 -15.91 33.73
CA LEU A 129 4.39 -16.58 32.92
C LEU A 129 3.08 -15.79 32.84
N ALA A 130 2.61 -15.26 33.97
CA ALA A 130 1.38 -14.48 34.04
C ALA A 130 1.48 -13.21 33.17
N SER A 131 2.56 -12.45 33.32
CA SER A 131 2.79 -11.24 32.53
C SER A 131 2.98 -11.52 31.04
N ALA A 132 3.65 -12.63 30.68
CA ALA A 132 3.75 -13.06 29.28
C ALA A 132 2.37 -13.44 28.71
N ALA A 133 1.57 -14.21 29.45
CA ALA A 133 0.24 -14.61 29.05
C ALA A 133 -0.71 -13.39 28.90
N GLU A 134 -0.62 -12.42 29.81
CA GLU A 134 -1.39 -11.18 29.73
C GLU A 134 -1.01 -10.37 28.49
N LYS A 135 0.29 -10.18 28.22
CA LYS A 135 0.77 -9.48 27.02
C LYS A 135 0.33 -10.17 25.73
N VAL A 136 0.38 -11.50 25.67
CA VAL A 136 -0.08 -12.27 24.51
C VAL A 136 -1.59 -12.10 24.31
N LYS A 137 -2.40 -12.22 25.36
CA LYS A 137 -3.84 -12.01 25.27
C LYS A 137 -4.20 -10.57 24.88
N ALA A 138 -3.50 -9.59 25.44
CA ALA A 138 -3.69 -8.18 25.07
C ALA A 138 -3.33 -7.93 23.60
N ALA A 139 -2.22 -8.49 23.11
CA ALA A 139 -1.83 -8.38 21.70
C ALA A 139 -2.84 -9.07 20.77
N GLN A 140 -3.33 -10.26 21.13
CA GLN A 140 -4.38 -10.96 20.38
C GLN A 140 -5.69 -10.16 20.32
N ALA A 141 -6.11 -9.56 21.45
CA ALA A 141 -7.29 -8.71 21.48
C ALA A 141 -7.13 -7.46 20.60
N LEU A 142 -5.94 -6.84 20.59
CA LEU A 142 -5.64 -5.72 19.70
C LEU A 142 -5.61 -6.15 18.23
N GLU A 143 -5.00 -7.30 17.92
CA GLU A 143 -4.97 -7.85 16.56
C GLU A 143 -6.39 -8.12 16.03
N GLU A 144 -7.25 -8.73 16.85
CA GLU A 144 -8.66 -8.97 16.50
C GLU A 144 -9.46 -7.67 16.32
N ALA A 145 -9.20 -6.65 17.16
CA ALA A 145 -9.78 -5.33 17.02
C ALA A 145 -9.34 -4.66 15.70
N TYR A 146 -8.04 -4.69 15.37
CA TYR A 146 -7.51 -4.15 14.12
C TYR A 146 -8.02 -4.92 12.89
N ALA A 147 -8.15 -6.24 12.97
CA ALA A 147 -8.74 -7.04 11.89
C ALA A 147 -10.21 -6.65 11.65
N SER A 148 -10.95 -6.44 12.73
CA SER A 148 -12.35 -5.98 12.67
C SER A 148 -12.46 -4.56 12.11
N GLU A 149 -11.55 -3.66 12.49
CA GLU A 149 -11.50 -2.29 11.96
C GLU A 149 -11.15 -2.28 10.47
N LYS A 150 -10.14 -3.05 10.05
CA LYS A 150 -9.73 -3.17 8.65
C LYS A 150 -10.86 -3.72 7.78
N THR A 151 -11.56 -4.76 8.22
CA THR A 151 -12.70 -5.31 7.47
C THR A 151 -13.85 -4.31 7.36
N ALA A 152 -14.11 -3.52 8.41
CA ALA A 152 -15.11 -2.45 8.37
C ALA A 152 -14.70 -1.30 7.44
N GLU A 153 -13.42 -0.93 7.43
CA GLU A 153 -12.86 0.10 6.55
C GLU A 153 -12.86 -0.36 5.08
N ASP A 154 -12.46 -1.60 4.80
CA ASP A 154 -12.53 -2.19 3.46
C ASP A 154 -13.97 -2.21 2.94
N ALA A 155 -14.94 -2.59 3.79
CA ALA A 155 -16.36 -2.55 3.44
C ALA A 155 -16.88 -1.12 3.19
N ARG A 156 -16.37 -0.11 3.93
CA ARG A 156 -16.65 1.31 3.66
C ARG A 156 -16.04 1.77 2.35
N SER A 157 -14.77 1.45 2.10
CA SER A 157 -14.05 1.79 0.86
C SER A 157 -14.73 1.19 -0.36
N GLN A 158 -15.17 -0.08 -0.29
CA GLN A 158 -15.91 -0.72 -1.39
C GLN A 158 -17.25 -0.05 -1.65
N ARG A 159 -18.01 0.30 -0.59
CA ARG A 159 -19.27 1.04 -0.75
C ARG A 159 -19.04 2.42 -1.36
N GLU A 160 -18.00 3.12 -0.93
CA GLU A 160 -17.67 4.45 -1.46
C GLU A 160 -17.22 4.37 -2.93
N LYS A 161 -16.36 3.42 -3.30
CA LYS A 161 -15.98 3.15 -4.69
C LYS A 161 -17.20 2.80 -5.55
N ALA A 162 -18.10 1.94 -5.06
CA ALA A 162 -19.33 1.59 -5.77
C ALA A 162 -20.24 2.82 -5.96
N THR A 163 -20.33 3.68 -4.94
CA THR A 163 -21.10 4.93 -5.00
C THR A 163 -20.50 5.92 -6.00
N GLN A 164 -19.18 6.12 -5.98
CA GLN A 164 -18.48 6.97 -6.94
C GLN A 164 -18.60 6.43 -8.38
N TYR A 165 -18.48 5.11 -8.56
CA TYR A 165 -18.70 4.47 -9.86
C TYR A 165 -20.12 4.70 -10.37
N ALA A 166 -21.13 4.47 -9.52
CA ALA A 166 -22.53 4.70 -9.86
C ALA A 166 -22.85 6.17 -10.16
N ASN A 167 -22.18 7.13 -9.51
CA ASN A 167 -22.43 8.55 -9.70
C ASN A 167 -21.67 9.17 -10.87
N VAL A 168 -20.47 8.67 -11.20
CA VAL A 168 -19.60 9.27 -12.22
C VAL A 168 -19.61 8.46 -13.52
N VAL A 169 -19.40 7.14 -13.42
CA VAL A 169 -19.22 6.28 -14.60
C VAL A 169 -20.56 5.97 -15.25
N VAL A 170 -21.58 5.61 -14.46
CA VAL A 170 -22.88 5.23 -15.03
C VAL A 170 -23.54 6.38 -15.81
N PRO A 171 -23.60 7.64 -15.32
CA PRO A 171 -24.14 8.74 -16.12
C PRO A 171 -23.31 9.02 -17.38
N ALA A 172 -21.98 8.91 -17.31
CA ALA A 172 -21.11 9.09 -18.46
C ALA A 172 -21.31 7.99 -19.52
N GLU A 173 -21.51 6.73 -19.10
CA GLU A 173 -21.86 5.61 -20.00
C GLU A 173 -23.24 5.81 -20.62
N ILE A 174 -24.23 6.25 -19.84
CA ILE A 174 -25.57 6.59 -20.34
C ILE A 174 -25.48 7.73 -21.37
N GLU A 175 -24.71 8.77 -21.11
CA GLU A 175 -24.52 9.90 -22.02
C GLU A 175 -23.81 9.46 -23.31
N LYS A 176 -22.76 8.65 -23.21
CA LYS A 176 -22.10 8.04 -24.37
C LYS A 176 -23.08 7.23 -25.21
N ALA A 177 -23.84 6.32 -24.59
CA ALA A 177 -24.83 5.51 -25.29
C ALA A 177 -25.94 6.36 -25.90
N LYS A 178 -26.36 7.44 -25.23
CA LYS A 178 -27.32 8.41 -25.77
C LYS A 178 -26.76 9.12 -27.00
N ILE A 179 -25.50 9.55 -27.00
CA ILE A 179 -24.86 10.19 -28.15
C ILE A 179 -24.74 9.21 -29.31
N GLU A 180 -24.29 7.98 -29.06
CA GLU A 180 -24.18 6.93 -30.09
C GLU A 180 -25.55 6.61 -30.72
N THR A 181 -26.57 6.42 -29.89
CA THR A 181 -27.93 6.14 -30.38
C THR A 181 -28.56 7.31 -31.13
N LEU A 182 -28.33 8.56 -30.69
CA LEU A 182 -28.76 9.76 -31.41
C LEU A 182 -28.03 9.91 -32.75
N ALA A 183 -26.71 9.69 -32.78
CA ALA A 183 -25.93 9.75 -34.00
C ALA A 183 -26.36 8.67 -35.01
N GLU A 184 -26.66 7.47 -34.55
CA GLU A 184 -27.20 6.39 -35.39
C GLU A 184 -28.61 6.72 -35.91
N ALA A 185 -29.47 7.29 -35.05
CA ALA A 185 -30.81 7.73 -35.44
C ALA A 185 -30.76 8.86 -36.48
N ASP A 186 -29.87 9.84 -36.32
CA ASP A 186 -29.67 10.92 -37.28
C ASP A 186 -29.10 10.39 -38.61
N ALA A 187 -28.13 9.47 -38.56
CA ALA A 187 -27.60 8.82 -39.75
C ALA A 187 -28.68 8.05 -40.52
N GLU A 188 -29.53 7.30 -39.81
CA GLU A 188 -30.64 6.56 -40.41
C GLU A 188 -31.73 7.51 -40.97
N LYS A 189 -32.03 8.62 -40.27
CA LYS A 189 -32.94 9.66 -40.76
C LYS A 189 -32.42 10.27 -42.07
N ILE A 190 -31.15 10.66 -42.13
CA ILE A 190 -30.52 11.20 -43.33
C ILE A 190 -30.56 10.17 -44.46
N ARG A 191 -30.24 8.90 -44.16
CA ARG A 191 -30.31 7.81 -45.15
C ARG A 191 -31.72 7.67 -45.74
N ARG A 192 -32.75 7.67 -44.89
CA ARG A 192 -34.16 7.58 -45.34
C ARG A 192 -34.60 8.81 -46.13
N LEU A 193 -34.23 10.01 -45.69
CA LEU A 193 -34.54 11.25 -46.42
C LEU A 193 -33.88 11.26 -47.80
N LYS A 194 -32.58 10.94 -47.88
CA LYS A 194 -31.85 10.88 -49.15
C LYS A 194 -32.38 9.78 -50.07
N LYS A 195 -32.80 8.65 -49.52
CA LYS A 195 -33.49 7.61 -50.27
C LYS A 195 -34.84 8.11 -50.81
N GLY A 196 -35.64 8.78 -49.98
CA GLY A 196 -36.91 9.37 -50.41
C GLY A 196 -36.74 10.45 -51.48
N GLU A 197 -35.71 11.30 -51.37
CA GLU A 197 -35.34 12.28 -52.40
C GLU A 197 -34.92 11.59 -53.70
N ALA A 198 -34.10 10.54 -53.62
CA ALA A 198 -33.67 9.76 -54.79
C ALA A 198 -34.86 9.09 -55.48
N ASP A 199 -35.75 8.43 -54.72
CA ASP A 199 -36.96 7.78 -55.23
C ASP A 199 -37.91 8.82 -55.86
N GLY A 200 -38.02 10.01 -55.26
CA GLY A 200 -38.82 11.12 -55.77
C GLY A 200 -38.27 11.70 -57.09
N ILE A 201 -36.96 11.93 -57.16
CA ILE A 201 -36.27 12.40 -58.39
C ILE A 201 -36.39 11.35 -59.48
N GLN A 202 -36.19 10.07 -59.16
CA GLN A 202 -36.34 8.98 -60.12
C GLN A 202 -37.77 8.90 -60.65
N SER A 203 -38.77 9.05 -59.78
CA SER A 203 -40.19 9.04 -60.18
C SER A 203 -40.53 10.24 -61.07
N LEU A 204 -40.00 11.43 -60.78
CA LEU A 204 -40.17 12.61 -61.62
C LEU A 204 -39.51 12.42 -62.98
N MET A 205 -38.26 11.98 -63.02
CA MET A 205 -37.54 11.72 -64.28
C MET A 205 -38.22 10.62 -65.10
N GLU A 206 -38.75 9.58 -64.46
CA GLU A 206 -39.51 8.54 -65.16
C GLU A 206 -40.84 9.07 -65.71
N ALA A 207 -41.54 9.93 -64.96
CA ALA A 207 -42.76 10.59 -65.42
C ALA A 207 -42.47 11.55 -66.59
N GLU A 208 -41.39 12.33 -66.54
CA GLU A 208 -40.92 13.19 -67.63
C GLU A 208 -40.50 12.36 -68.84
N ALA A 209 -39.75 11.27 -68.65
CA ALA A 209 -39.36 10.35 -69.72
C ALA A 209 -40.59 9.72 -70.39
N LYS A 210 -41.58 9.27 -69.61
CA LYS A 210 -42.85 8.75 -70.13
C LYS A 210 -43.66 9.82 -70.85
N GLY A 211 -43.74 11.03 -70.30
CA GLY A 211 -44.46 12.15 -70.90
C GLY A 211 -43.83 12.62 -72.22
N THR A 212 -42.51 12.75 -72.25
CA THR A 212 -41.75 13.09 -73.46
C THR A 212 -41.84 11.99 -74.50
N LEU A 213 -41.73 10.71 -74.12
CA LEU A 213 -41.93 9.57 -75.01
C LEU A 213 -43.35 9.56 -75.58
N ALA A 214 -44.38 9.77 -74.76
CA ALA A 214 -45.77 9.84 -75.21
C ALA A 214 -46.00 11.03 -76.18
N ALA A 215 -45.42 12.20 -75.89
CA ALA A 215 -45.49 13.36 -76.77
C ALA A 215 -44.77 13.11 -78.10
N LEU A 216 -43.59 12.48 -78.08
CA LEU A 216 -42.84 12.10 -79.28
C LEU A 216 -43.57 11.04 -80.09
N GLN A 217 -44.19 10.05 -79.44
CA GLN A 217 -45.02 9.04 -80.11
C GLN A 217 -46.27 9.66 -80.73
N ALA A 218 -46.96 10.54 -80.03
CA ALA A 218 -48.11 11.26 -80.57
C ALA A 218 -47.72 12.14 -81.77
N LYS A 219 -46.58 12.83 -81.70
CA LYS A 219 -46.02 13.56 -82.86
C LYS A 219 -45.68 12.62 -84.01
N ALA A 220 -45.03 11.49 -83.75
CA ALA A 220 -44.67 10.50 -84.77
C ALA A 220 -45.92 9.89 -85.44
N GLN A 221 -46.98 9.60 -84.67
CA GLN A 221 -48.27 9.16 -85.19
C GLN A 221 -48.95 10.24 -86.02
N GLY A 222 -49.01 11.49 -85.53
CA GLY A 222 -49.57 12.62 -86.27
C GLY A 222 -48.84 12.88 -87.59
N PHE A 223 -47.51 12.82 -87.59
CA PHE A 223 -46.73 12.87 -88.84
C PHE A 223 -47.05 11.69 -89.75
N GLY A 224 -47.16 10.46 -89.20
CA GLY A 224 -47.59 9.29 -89.97
C GLY A 224 -48.96 9.47 -90.63
N GLU A 225 -49.93 10.04 -89.92
CA GLU A 225 -51.28 10.32 -90.46
C GLU A 225 -51.25 11.39 -91.55
N ILE A 226 -50.46 12.46 -91.40
CA ILE A 226 -50.31 13.50 -92.43
C ILE A 226 -49.64 12.90 -93.68
N VAL A 227 -48.60 12.08 -93.52
CA VAL A 227 -47.90 11.40 -94.63
C VAL A 227 -48.83 10.42 -95.36
N THR A 228 -49.67 9.69 -94.62
CA THR A 228 -50.66 8.77 -95.20
C THR A 228 -51.76 9.54 -95.94
N SER A 229 -52.18 10.68 -95.40
CA SER A 229 -53.23 11.53 -96.01
C SER A 229 -52.74 12.30 -97.23
N ALA A 230 -51.45 12.62 -97.32
CA ALA A 230 -50.81 13.29 -98.45
C ALA A 230 -50.53 12.36 -99.66
N GLY A 231 -50.98 11.10 -99.62
CA GLY A 231 -50.85 10.17 -100.75
C GLY A 231 -49.57 9.34 -100.76
N GLY A 232 -48.83 9.29 -99.64
CA GLY A 232 -47.76 8.30 -99.42
C GLY A 232 -46.46 8.53 -100.20
N ALA A 233 -46.23 9.72 -100.75
CA ALA A 233 -44.95 10.07 -101.35
C ALA A 233 -43.91 10.38 -100.26
N ALA A 234 -42.78 9.66 -100.25
CA ALA A 234 -41.69 9.86 -99.29
C ALA A 234 -41.10 11.28 -99.35
N ASP A 235 -41.16 11.93 -100.52
CA ASP A 235 -40.60 13.27 -100.72
C ASP A 235 -41.41 14.37 -99.98
N ASP A 236 -42.74 14.26 -99.95
CA ASP A 236 -43.62 15.23 -99.26
C ASP A 236 -43.53 15.11 -97.74
N ALA A 237 -43.34 13.88 -97.23
CA ALA A 237 -43.04 13.62 -95.82
C ALA A 237 -41.74 14.31 -95.38
N THR A 238 -40.73 14.28 -96.26
CA THR A 238 -39.41 14.88 -96.00
C THR A 238 -39.49 16.40 -96.06
N LEU A 239 -40.23 16.96 -97.02
CA LEU A 239 -40.46 18.41 -97.12
C LEU A 239 -41.22 18.93 -95.89
N LEU A 240 -42.25 18.24 -95.42
CA LEU A 240 -42.98 18.61 -94.20
C LEU A 240 -42.10 18.54 -92.95
N LEU A 241 -41.28 17.49 -92.81
CA LEU A 241 -40.36 17.33 -91.69
C LEU A 241 -39.29 18.44 -91.66
N VAL A 242 -38.74 18.81 -92.82
CA VAL A 242 -37.80 19.93 -92.96
C VAL A 242 -38.50 21.26 -92.67
N THR A 243 -39.72 21.45 -93.17
CA THR A 243 -40.49 22.70 -92.97
C THR A 243 -40.82 22.96 -91.50
N GLU A 244 -41.18 21.93 -90.74
CA GLU A 244 -41.44 22.05 -89.28
C GLU A 244 -40.16 22.24 -88.46
N GLN A 245 -39.01 21.82 -88.99
CA GLN A 245 -37.71 22.09 -88.38
C GLN A 245 -37.13 23.47 -88.77
N LEU A 246 -37.67 24.16 -89.79
CA LEU A 246 -37.21 25.49 -90.18
C LEU A 246 -37.28 26.53 -89.04
N PRO A 247 -38.34 26.60 -88.21
CA PRO A 247 -38.36 27.54 -87.09
C PRO A 247 -37.24 27.27 -86.08
N GLN A 248 -36.96 26.00 -85.75
CA GLN A 248 -35.88 25.62 -84.84
C GLN A 248 -34.51 25.92 -85.44
N LEU A 249 -34.33 25.62 -86.74
CA LEU A 249 -33.10 25.91 -87.46
C LEU A 249 -32.84 27.42 -87.53
N ILE A 250 -33.88 28.23 -87.80
CA ILE A 250 -33.80 29.69 -87.80
C ILE A 250 -33.50 30.20 -86.38
N GLU A 251 -34.12 29.64 -85.34
CA GLU A 251 -33.87 30.04 -83.96
C GLU A 251 -32.43 29.73 -83.52
N GLU A 252 -31.91 28.54 -83.80
CA GLU A 252 -30.51 28.18 -83.55
C GLU A 252 -29.54 29.02 -84.38
N GLN A 253 -29.86 29.31 -85.64
CA GLN A 253 -29.03 30.16 -86.49
C GLN A 253 -29.03 31.62 -86.01
N VAL A 254 -30.17 32.15 -85.54
CA VAL A 254 -30.28 33.47 -84.91
C VAL A 254 -29.52 33.49 -83.58
N LYS A 255 -29.59 32.42 -82.77
CA LYS A 255 -28.77 32.29 -81.56
C LYS A 255 -27.28 32.29 -81.90
N ALA A 256 -26.85 31.58 -82.94
CA ALA A 256 -25.46 31.55 -83.40
C ALA A 256 -24.97 32.93 -83.90
N ILE A 257 -25.81 33.65 -84.66
CA ILE A 257 -25.51 35.02 -85.12
C ILE A 257 -25.53 36.02 -83.96
N SER A 258 -26.43 35.87 -82.98
CA SER A 258 -26.48 36.72 -81.79
C SER A 258 -25.28 36.53 -80.85
N ASN A 259 -24.62 35.37 -80.92
CA ASN A 259 -23.39 35.09 -80.17
C ASN A 259 -22.11 35.55 -80.90
N LEU A 260 -22.19 36.05 -82.15
CA LEU A 260 -21.09 36.76 -82.81
C LEU A 260 -21.00 38.20 -82.28
N LYS A 261 -20.57 38.34 -81.03
CA LYS A 261 -20.08 39.61 -80.47
C LYS A 261 -18.66 39.86 -80.97
N ILE A 262 -18.49 40.56 -82.10
CA ILE A 262 -17.19 41.14 -82.46
C ILE A 262 -17.01 42.41 -81.62
N ASP A 263 -16.66 42.25 -80.34
CA ASP A 263 -16.62 43.35 -79.36
C ASP A 263 -15.26 44.09 -79.28
N LYS A 264 -14.19 43.65 -79.98
CA LYS A 264 -12.93 44.42 -80.03
C LYS A 264 -11.94 43.94 -81.10
N VAL A 265 -11.72 44.73 -82.16
CA VAL A 265 -10.54 44.59 -83.03
C VAL A 265 -9.45 45.52 -82.50
N THR A 266 -8.36 44.97 -81.97
CA THR A 266 -7.20 45.75 -81.51
C THR A 266 -6.12 45.63 -82.58
N VAL A 267 -5.96 46.66 -83.41
CA VAL A 267 -4.86 46.73 -84.39
C VAL A 267 -3.62 47.23 -83.66
N TRP A 268 -2.58 46.40 -83.61
CA TRP A 268 -1.24 46.80 -83.20
C TRP A 268 -0.45 47.21 -84.45
N ASP A 269 -0.13 48.49 -84.54
CA ASP A 269 0.75 49.08 -85.56
C ASP A 269 2.20 48.98 -85.06
N SER A 270 3.02 48.17 -85.73
CA SER A 270 4.47 48.15 -85.56
C SER A 270 5.11 48.83 -86.78
N GLY A 271 5.28 50.14 -86.71
CA GLY A 271 5.84 50.91 -87.80
C GLY A 271 7.30 50.54 -88.13
N LYS A 272 7.55 50.08 -89.37
CA LYS A 272 8.68 50.51 -90.21
C LYS A 272 8.55 50.07 -91.69
N GLY A 273 8.39 51.06 -92.58
CA GLY A 273 8.74 51.23 -94.02
C GLY A 273 8.77 50.03 -94.99
N ASP A 274 8.38 50.13 -96.27
CA ASP A 274 8.55 51.22 -97.24
C ASP A 274 7.52 51.03 -98.39
N GLY A 275 6.97 52.13 -98.93
CA GLY A 275 6.00 52.07 -100.05
C GLY A 275 4.55 52.51 -99.76
N GLY A 276 4.36 53.58 -98.97
CA GLY A 276 3.20 54.50 -99.07
C GLY A 276 1.77 53.93 -98.99
N LYS A 277 1.58 52.68 -98.56
CA LYS A 277 0.28 52.02 -98.39
C LYS A 277 0.24 51.43 -96.98
N ASN A 278 -0.66 51.93 -96.15
CA ASN A 278 -0.79 51.58 -94.74
C ASN A 278 -1.43 50.18 -94.58
N ASP A 279 -1.05 49.42 -93.55
CA ASP A 279 -1.51 48.04 -93.28
C ASP A 279 -3.03 47.88 -93.14
N THR A 280 -3.78 48.98 -92.99
CA THR A 280 -5.25 48.99 -93.05
C THR A 280 -5.78 48.64 -94.45
N ALA A 281 -5.07 49.04 -95.51
CA ALA A 281 -5.42 48.71 -96.90
C ALA A 281 -5.10 47.24 -97.23
N ASN A 282 -4.03 46.69 -96.66
CA ASN A 282 -3.68 45.27 -96.79
C ASN A 282 -4.64 44.37 -95.97
N PHE A 283 -5.12 44.81 -94.82
CA PHE A 283 -6.15 44.10 -94.05
C PHE A 283 -7.50 44.07 -94.78
N MET A 284 -7.92 45.18 -95.38
CA MET A 284 -9.15 45.21 -96.20
C MET A 284 -9.02 44.40 -97.50
N SER A 285 -7.85 44.39 -98.14
CA SER A 285 -7.58 43.51 -99.29
C SER A 285 -7.49 42.03 -98.90
N GLY A 286 -6.99 41.72 -97.70
CA GLY A 286 -6.93 40.38 -97.13
C GLY A 286 -8.29 39.83 -96.69
N LEU A 287 -9.24 40.71 -96.33
CA LEU A 287 -10.63 40.32 -96.04
C LEU A 287 -11.43 40.00 -97.31
N VAL A 288 -11.06 40.59 -98.45
CA VAL A 288 -11.63 40.26 -99.78
C VAL A 288 -11.05 38.94 -100.34
N GLY A 289 -9.89 38.49 -99.85
CA GLY A 289 -9.28 37.20 -100.17
C GLY A 289 -9.59 36.05 -99.19
N ALA A 290 -10.35 36.32 -98.11
CA ALA A 290 -10.71 35.34 -97.08
C ALA A 290 -12.07 34.66 -97.29
N LEU A 291 -12.77 35.00 -98.37
CA LEU A 291 -13.83 34.16 -98.92
C LEU A 291 -13.17 33.10 -99.79
N PRO A 292 -13.26 31.79 -99.45
CA PRO A 292 -12.91 30.75 -100.39
C PRO A 292 -13.75 30.99 -101.65
N PRO A 293 -13.16 30.96 -102.86
CA PRO A 293 -13.95 31.01 -104.07
C PRO A 293 -14.95 29.85 -103.97
N LEU A 294 -16.25 30.17 -103.91
CA LEU A 294 -17.32 29.15 -103.84
C LEU A 294 -17.26 28.17 -105.03
N HIS A 295 -16.44 28.47 -106.04
CA HIS A 295 -16.18 27.64 -107.22
C HIS A 295 -15.07 26.58 -107.03
N ASP A 296 -14.20 26.69 -106.02
CA ASP A 296 -13.23 25.64 -105.68
C ASP A 296 -13.81 24.59 -104.74
N LEU A 297 -14.81 24.97 -103.93
CA LEU A 297 -15.54 24.04 -103.07
C LEU A 297 -16.46 23.10 -103.87
N THR A 298 -16.98 23.53 -105.02
CA THR A 298 -17.93 22.77 -105.84
C THR A 298 -17.23 21.80 -106.80
N LYS A 299 -16.01 22.11 -107.25
CA LYS A 299 -15.15 21.20 -108.03
C LYS A 299 -14.66 19.98 -107.24
N ASN A 300 -14.37 20.13 -105.95
CA ASN A 300 -13.93 19.02 -105.08
C ASN A 300 -15.09 18.11 -104.60
N VAL A 301 -16.34 18.51 -104.85
CA VAL A 301 -17.56 17.75 -104.52
C VAL A 301 -18.27 17.25 -105.80
N GLY A 302 -17.67 17.46 -106.98
CA GLY A 302 -18.18 16.93 -108.25
C GLY A 302 -19.47 17.58 -108.76
N ILE A 303 -19.76 18.81 -108.36
CA ILE A 303 -21.00 19.52 -108.70
C ILE A 303 -20.66 20.72 -109.59
N GLU A 304 -21.08 20.69 -110.85
CA GLU A 304 -21.10 21.86 -111.73
C GLU A 304 -22.37 22.67 -111.47
N LEU A 305 -22.22 23.94 -111.07
CA LEU A 305 -23.35 24.82 -110.83
C LEU A 305 -23.86 25.45 -112.15
N PRO A 306 -25.18 25.58 -112.35
CA PRO A 306 -25.77 26.07 -113.60
C PRO A 306 -25.38 27.51 -113.96
N GLU A 307 -25.25 27.81 -115.27
CA GLU A 307 -24.82 29.10 -115.86
C GLU A 307 -25.64 30.35 -115.47
N PHE A 308 -26.71 30.21 -114.68
CA PHE A 308 -27.54 31.33 -114.21
C PHE A 308 -26.99 32.02 -112.94
N LEU A 309 -26.04 31.41 -112.23
CA LEU A 309 -25.44 31.98 -111.01
C LEU A 309 -24.30 33.00 -111.27
N GLY A 310 -24.18 33.49 -112.51
CA GLY A 310 -23.45 34.71 -112.85
C GLY A 310 -21.98 34.49 -113.19
N LYS A 311 -21.59 34.95 -114.40
CA LYS A 311 -20.20 35.02 -114.86
C LYS A 311 -19.47 36.17 -114.18
N LEU A 312 -18.19 35.94 -113.90
CA LEU A 312 -17.21 36.91 -113.42
C LEU A 312 -17.23 38.19 -114.29
N SER A 313 -17.51 39.35 -113.69
CA SER A 313 -17.25 40.64 -114.31
C SER A 313 -16.38 41.48 -113.38
N ASP A 314 -15.15 41.72 -113.84
CA ASP A 314 -14.16 42.60 -113.24
C ASP A 314 -14.57 44.07 -113.39
N ASP A 315 -15.16 44.70 -112.36
CA ASP A 315 -15.13 46.18 -112.23
C ASP A 315 -15.42 46.67 -110.79
N PRO A 316 -14.42 47.17 -110.04
CA PRO A 316 -14.55 47.58 -108.63
C PRO A 316 -15.15 48.98 -108.38
N ALA A 317 -15.86 49.59 -109.35
CA ALA A 317 -16.36 50.97 -109.23
C ALA A 317 -17.85 51.11 -108.80
N GLY A 318 -18.64 50.02 -108.79
CA GLY A 318 -20.08 50.07 -108.48
C GLY A 318 -20.44 49.95 -106.99
N ALA A 319 -19.61 49.27 -106.20
CA ALA A 319 -19.92 48.91 -104.81
C ALA A 319 -19.85 50.09 -103.82
N ALA A 320 -19.14 51.17 -104.17
CA ALA A 320 -18.92 52.31 -103.28
C ALA A 320 -20.14 53.22 -103.08
N LYS A 321 -21.15 53.16 -103.96
CA LYS A 321 -22.33 54.06 -103.90
C LYS A 321 -23.47 53.58 -103.00
N LEU A 322 -23.47 52.31 -102.58
CA LEU A 322 -24.56 51.76 -101.75
C LEU A 322 -24.30 51.92 -100.24
N ILE A 323 -23.04 52.08 -99.84
CA ILE A 323 -22.61 52.14 -98.44
C ILE A 323 -22.81 53.53 -97.81
N GLU A 324 -22.90 54.60 -98.63
CA GLU A 324 -23.06 55.98 -98.15
C GLU A 324 -24.47 56.26 -97.56
N LYS A 325 -25.48 55.48 -97.93
CA LYS A 325 -26.89 55.72 -97.57
C LYS A 325 -27.32 55.21 -96.19
N ALA A 326 -26.47 54.43 -95.51
CA ALA A 326 -26.84 53.72 -94.28
C ALA A 326 -26.31 54.35 -92.98
N LYS A 327 -25.58 55.48 -93.05
CA LYS A 327 -24.87 56.08 -91.89
C LYS A 327 -25.66 57.11 -91.07
N SER A 328 -26.92 57.39 -91.37
CA SER A 328 -27.74 58.36 -90.62
C SER A 328 -28.94 57.67 -89.97
N VAL A 329 -28.88 57.45 -88.65
CA VAL A 329 -29.96 57.60 -87.64
C VAL A 329 -29.61 56.77 -86.38
N THR A 330 -29.53 57.46 -85.24
CA THR A 330 -29.36 56.93 -83.85
C THR A 330 -30.26 57.79 -82.91
N PRO A 331 -30.42 57.51 -81.59
CA PRO A 331 -31.40 56.63 -80.91
C PRO A 331 -32.31 57.36 -79.86
N GLN A 332 -33.29 56.67 -79.24
CA GLN A 332 -33.90 57.07 -77.95
C GLN A 332 -34.33 55.87 -77.07
N GLN A 333 -33.94 55.89 -75.78
CA GLN A 333 -34.51 55.19 -74.59
C GLN A 333 -35.74 55.98 -74.06
N PRO A 334 -36.65 55.53 -73.11
CA PRO A 334 -36.31 54.94 -71.78
C PRO A 334 -37.41 54.17 -70.94
N GLN A 335 -37.09 53.89 -69.66
CA GLN A 335 -37.91 53.97 -68.41
C GLN A 335 -38.65 52.77 -67.73
N SER A 336 -38.78 52.94 -66.40
CA SER A 336 -39.21 52.08 -65.28
C SER A 336 -40.51 52.58 -64.61
N SER A 337 -41.37 51.71 -64.01
CA SER A 337 -42.19 52.03 -62.80
C SER A 337 -43.08 50.87 -62.28
N THR A 338 -43.01 50.63 -60.97
CA THR A 338 -44.02 50.34 -59.91
C THR A 338 -45.42 49.79 -60.21
N ASP A 339 -45.90 48.79 -59.43
CA ASP A 339 -47.29 48.78 -58.90
C ASP A 339 -47.46 47.94 -57.59
N ASN A 340 -48.43 48.38 -56.79
CA ASN A 340 -48.93 47.96 -55.47
C ASN A 340 -49.83 46.70 -55.49
N GLY A 341 -50.09 46.12 -54.32
CA GLY A 341 -51.25 45.23 -54.13
C GLY A 341 -51.35 44.55 -52.76
N GLN A 342 -51.99 45.23 -51.80
CA GLN A 342 -52.53 44.63 -50.57
C GLN A 342 -53.68 43.65 -50.89
N GLN A 343 -53.80 42.53 -50.15
CA GLN A 343 -54.94 42.24 -49.26
C GLN A 343 -54.89 40.80 -48.71
N SER A 344 -55.29 40.72 -47.42
CA SER A 344 -55.72 39.56 -46.61
C SER A 344 -54.65 38.68 -45.97
#